data_AF-A0A6B3LPU5-F1
#
_entry.id   AF-A0A6B3LPU5-F1
#
_cell.length_a   1.000
_cell.length_b   1.000
_cell.length_c   1.000
_cell.angle_alpha   90.00
_cell.angle_beta   90.00
_cell.angle_gamma   90.00
#
_symmetry.space_group_name_H-M   'P 1'
#
loop_
_entity.id
_entity.type
_entity.pdbx_description
1 polymer ?
#
loop_
_entity_poly.entity_id
_entity_poly.type
_entity_poly.pdbx_seq_one_letter_code
_entity_poly.pdbx_strand_id
1 'polypeptide(L)' 'MNGTRKTTYALFYDAKGNLVWDCQSNARYELSNGSKAVRKGATHGVLFESGVEIDRLTYNPAR' A
#
# COMPACT_ATOMS: atom_id res chain seq x y z
N MET A 1 -24.01 -14.33 12.45
CA MET A 1 -22.63 -13.80 12.45
C MET A 1 -22.39 -13.14 11.09
N ASN A 2 -22.65 -11.84 10.94
CA ASN A 2 -22.27 -11.11 9.72
C ASN A 2 -20.81 -10.72 9.86
N GLY A 3 -19.91 -11.64 9.48
CA GLY A 3 -18.50 -11.32 9.35
C GLY A 3 -18.31 -10.38 8.16
N THR A 4 -18.41 -9.08 8.40
CA THR A 4 -18.04 -8.07 7.40
C THR A 4 -16.60 -8.36 7.00
N ARG A 5 -16.39 -8.93 5.81
CA ARG A 5 -15.04 -9.16 5.27
C ARG A 5 -14.36 -7.80 5.21
N LYS A 6 -13.46 -7.54 6.15
CA LYS A 6 -12.61 -6.36 6.19
C LYS A 6 -11.83 -6.34 4.88
N THR A 7 -12.22 -5.44 3.98
CA THR A 7 -11.54 -5.29 2.70
C THR A 7 -10.32 -4.43 2.96
N THR A 8 -9.14 -5.00 2.74
CA THR A 8 -7.87 -4.29 2.86
C THR A 8 -7.31 -4.02 1.49
N TYR A 9 -6.89 -2.79 1.25
CA TYR A 9 -6.25 -2.37 0.01
C TYR A 9 -5.09 -1.43 0.33
N ALA A 10 -4.08 -1.41 -0.52
CA ALA A 10 -2.93 -0.54 -0.39
C ALA A 10 -2.82 0.36 -1.63
N LEU A 11 -2.56 1.64 -1.41
CA LEU A 11 -2.30 2.61 -2.46
C LEU A 11 -0.82 3.02 -2.40
N PHE A 12 -0.16 3.05 -3.55
CA PHE A 12 1.26 3.33 -3.65
C PHE A 12 1.47 4.57 -4.50
N TYR A 13 2.30 5.47 -3.99
CA TYR A 13 2.47 6.81 -4.53
C TYR A 13 3.94 7.09 -4.83
N ASP A 14 4.18 7.90 -5.85
CA ASP A 14 5.52 8.42 -6.15
C ASP A 14 5.94 9.54 -5.16
N ALA A 15 7.16 10.07 -5.33
CA ALA A 15 7.67 11.16 -4.51
C ALA A 15 6.87 12.48 -4.60
N LYS A 16 6.05 12.65 -5.63
CA LYS A 16 5.21 13.82 -5.87
C LYS A 16 3.79 13.62 -5.32
N GLY A 17 3.47 12.45 -4.78
CA GLY A 17 2.14 12.10 -4.28
C GLY A 17 1.18 11.61 -5.36
N ASN A 18 1.65 11.29 -6.58
CA ASN A 18 0.79 10.70 -7.61
C ASN A 18 0.61 9.20 -7.34
N LEU A 19 -0.62 8.71 -7.47
CA LEU A 19 -0.90 7.28 -7.40
C LEU A 19 -0.25 6.56 -8.59
N VAL A 20 0.66 5.62 -8.31
CA VAL A 20 1.35 4.83 -9.35
C VAL A 20 0.85 3.40 -9.40
N TRP A 21 0.30 2.89 -8.29
CA TRP A 21 -0.21 1.54 -8.22
C TRP A 21 -1.24 1.37 -7.10
N ASP A 22 -2.28 0.58 -7.35
CA ASP A 22 -3.25 0.15 -6.36
C ASP A 22 -3.22 -1.39 -6.18
N CYS A 23 -3.39 -1.84 -4.94
CA CYS A 23 -3.37 -3.25 -4.59
C CYS A 23 -4.59 -3.62 -3.75
N GLN A 24 -5.51 -4.37 -4.36
CA GLN A 24 -6.77 -4.83 -3.72
C GLN A 24 -6.65 -6.21 -3.06
N SER A 25 -5.52 -6.91 -3.22
CA SER A 25 -5.35 -8.30 -2.78
C SER A 25 -3.97 -8.50 -2.17
N ASN A 26 -3.88 -9.15 -1.01
CA ASN A 26 -2.64 -9.27 -0.23
C ASN A 26 -2.00 -7.90 0.09
N ALA A 27 -2.81 -6.84 0.21
CA ALA A 27 -2.37 -5.47 0.37
C ALA A 27 -1.37 -5.27 1.52
N ARG A 28 -1.62 -5.89 2.68
CA ARG A 28 -0.70 -5.84 3.82
C ARG A 28 0.66 -6.48 3.48
N TYR A 29 0.66 -7.62 2.82
CA TYR A 29 1.89 -8.30 2.39
C TYR A 29 2.66 -7.47 1.36
N GLU A 30 1.97 -6.96 0.34
CA GLU A 30 2.60 -6.13 -0.71
C GLU A 30 3.15 -4.82 -0.13
N LEU A 31 2.42 -4.18 0.79
CA LEU A 31 2.90 -3.00 1.50
C LEU A 31 4.18 -3.33 2.27
N SER A 32 4.16 -4.34 3.14
CA SER A 32 5.32 -4.74 3.95
C SER A 32 6.51 -5.19 3.11
N ASN A 33 6.28 -5.87 1.98
CA ASN A 33 7.35 -6.38 1.11
C ASN A 33 7.98 -5.28 0.24
N GLY A 34 7.22 -4.24 -0.13
CA GLY A 34 7.70 -2.99 -0.76
C GLY A 34 8.39 -3.09 -2.12
N SER A 35 8.92 -4.25 -2.49
CA SER A 35 9.81 -4.47 -3.63
C SER A 35 9.11 -4.25 -4.95
N LYS A 36 7.84 -4.68 -5.05
CA LYS A 36 7.02 -4.47 -6.25
C LYS A 36 6.62 -3.01 -6.41
N ALA A 37 6.32 -2.33 -5.30
CA ALA A 37 5.98 -0.91 -5.30
C ALA A 37 7.17 -0.06 -5.79
N VAL A 38 8.38 -0.33 -5.28
CA VAL A 38 9.61 0.33 -5.73
C VAL A 38 9.85 0.11 -7.23
N ARG A 39 9.63 -1.11 -7.75
CA ARG A 39 9.71 -1.39 -9.20
C ARG A 39 8.72 -0.59 -10.05
N LYS A 40 7.60 -0.15 -9.47
CA LYS A 40 6.58 0.70 -10.12
C LYS A 40 6.82 2.19 -9.90
N GLY A 41 7.94 2.58 -9.29
CA GLY A 41 8.29 3.98 -9.04
C GLY A 41 7.63 4.57 -7.79
N ALA A 42 7.02 3.73 -6.94
CA ALA A 42 6.47 4.21 -5.69
C ALA A 42 7.59 4.48 -4.67
N THR A 43 7.41 5.55 -3.89
CA THR A 43 8.29 5.91 -2.77
C THR A 43 7.61 5.71 -1.42
N HIS A 44 6.29 5.60 -1.39
CA HIS A 44 5.54 5.25 -0.20
C HIS A 44 4.26 4.50 -0.55
N GLY A 45 3.73 3.76 0.42
CA GLY A 45 2.44 3.09 0.33
C GLY A 45 1.63 3.27 1.60
N VAL A 46 0.31 3.21 1.47
CA VAL A 46 -0.66 3.38 2.55
C VAL A 46 -1.64 2.22 2.55
N LEU A 47 -1.77 1.52 3.67
CA LEU A 47 -2.75 0.46 3.86
C LEU A 47 -4.05 1.04 4.40
N PHE A 48 -5.14 0.64 3.77
CA PHE A 48 -6.49 0.96 4.20
C PHE A 48 -7.23 -0.31 4.61
N GLU A 49 -8.10 -0.18 5.61
CA GLU A 49 -9.11 -1.17 5.97
C GLU A 49 -10.47 -0.49 6.00
N SER A 50 -11.40 -0.94 5.15
CA SER A 50 -12.75 -0.35 5.05
C SER A 50 -12.76 1.18 4.85
N GLY A 51 -11.76 1.71 4.11
CA GLY A 51 -11.63 3.15 3.81
C GLY A 51 -10.88 3.96 4.85
N VAL A 52 -10.43 3.36 5.95
CA VAL A 52 -9.63 4.02 6.99
C VAL A 52 -8.15 3.68 6.80
N GLU A 53 -7.27 4.68 6.78
CA GLU A 53 -5.82 4.47 6.80
C GLU A 53 -5.43 3.81 8.13
N ILE A 54 -4.70 2.70 8.05
CA ILE A 54 -4.26 1.93 9.23
C ILE A 54 -2.75 1.70 9.29
N ASP A 55 -2.03 1.87 8.18
CA ASP A 55 -0.58 1.72 8.14
C ASP A 55 0.02 2.51 6.97
N ARG A 56 1.27 2.90 7.09
CA ARG A 56 2.02 3.64 6.06
C ARG A 56 3.48 3.21 6.08
N LEU A 57 4.01 2.95 4.89
CA LEU A 57 5.41 2.59 4.71
C LEU A 57 6.08 3.51 3.69
N THR A 58 7.26 4.02 4.04
CA THR A 58 8.13 4.75 3.12
C THR A 58 9.25 3.83 2.64
N TYR A 59 9.44 3.76 1.33
CA TYR A 59 10.53 3.03 0.72
C TYR A 59 11.75 3.93 0.67
N ASN A 60 12.80 3.57 1.40
CA ASN A 60 14.07 4.27 1.33
C ASN A 60 14.93 3.66 0.20
N PRO A 61 15.17 4.37 -0.90
CA PRO A 61 16.02 3.86 -1.98
C PRO A 61 17.52 3.80 -1.61
N ALA A 62 17.91 4.24 -0.40
CA ALA A 62 19.31 4.35 0.04
C ALA A 62 19.81 3.18 0.92
N ARG A 63 19.26 1.97 0.81
CA ARG A 63 19.81 0.77 1.47
C ARG A 63 20.04 -0.36 0.48
#